data_AF-A0A2P8E0F2-F1
#
_entry.id   AF-A0A2P8E0F2-F1
#
_cell.length_a   1.000
_cell.length_b   1.000
_cell.length_c   1.000
_cell.angle_alpha   90.00
_cell.angle_beta   90.00
_cell.angle_gamma   90.00
#
_symmetry.space_group_name_H-M   'P 1'
#
loop_
_entity.id
_entity.type
_entity.pdbx_description
1 polymer ?
#
loop_
_entity_poly.entity_id
_entity_poly.type
_entity_poly.pdbx_seq_one_letter_code
_entity_poly.pdbx_strand_id
1 'polypeptide(L)'
;MKEDLKKKAEELEQTLGMQLSLAKQESEDWIKVGAAVLIGGAVAFLAVRMMAGKKNKKTEKVLQVLEKEGLLDEEITKKLTKKSDTGFFGRLSAALLPIAINYGKEQLMNRLNQEQKQSAQHEE
;
A
#
# COMPACT_ATOMS: atom_id res chain seq x y z
N MET A 1 -15.73 -11.98 50.95
CA MET A 1 -14.66 -11.05 50.49
C MET A 1 -13.68 -11.71 49.51
N LYS A 2 -12.91 -12.75 49.89
CA LYS A 2 -11.97 -13.40 48.94
C LYS A 2 -12.66 -14.19 47.83
N GLU A 3 -13.80 -14.82 48.12
CA GLU A 3 -14.57 -15.59 47.15
C GLU A 3 -15.32 -14.69 46.15
N ASP A 4 -15.87 -13.57 46.61
CA ASP A 4 -16.54 -12.58 45.76
C ASP A 4 -15.56 -11.93 44.76
N LEU A 5 -14.32 -11.69 45.20
CA LEU A 5 -13.25 -11.18 44.35
C LEU A 5 -12.81 -12.21 43.29
N LYS A 6 -12.78 -13.50 43.64
CA LYS A 6 -12.50 -14.59 42.69
C LYS A 6 -13.60 -14.73 41.63
N LYS A 7 -14.86 -14.72 42.05
CA LYS A 7 -16.00 -14.74 41.12
C LYS A 7 -15.98 -13.56 40.16
N LYS A 8 -15.73 -12.35 40.68
CA LYS A 8 -15.61 -11.16 39.83
C LYS A 8 -14.45 -11.25 38.86
N ALA A 9 -13.33 -11.87 39.24
CA ALA A 9 -12.20 -12.09 38.34
C ALA A 9 -12.53 -13.13 37.26
N GLU A 10 -13.18 -14.23 37.60
CA GLU A 10 -13.65 -15.25 36.63
C GLU A 10 -14.68 -14.68 35.65
N GLU A 11 -15.64 -13.89 36.12
CA GLU A 11 -16.62 -13.21 35.27
C GLU A 11 -15.94 -12.20 34.33
N LEU A 12 -14.88 -11.52 34.80
CA LEU A 12 -14.08 -10.61 33.99
C LEU A 12 -13.28 -11.35 32.92
N GLU A 13 -12.63 -12.47 33.26
CA GLU A 13 -11.90 -13.30 32.30
C GLU A 13 -12.85 -13.89 31.26
N GLN A 14 -14.04 -14.32 31.67
CA GLN A 14 -15.06 -14.84 30.77
C GLN A 14 -15.57 -13.75 29.82
N THR A 15 -15.78 -12.53 30.32
CA THR A 15 -16.21 -11.38 29.51
C THR A 15 -15.09 -10.90 28.57
N LEU A 16 -13.83 -10.87 29.03
CA LEU A 16 -12.69 -10.57 28.17
C LEU A 16 -12.50 -11.65 27.09
N GLY A 17 -12.64 -12.92 27.45
CA GLY A 17 -12.57 -14.04 26.50
C GLY A 17 -13.65 -13.95 25.43
N MET A 18 -14.87 -13.57 25.80
CA MET A 18 -15.98 -13.39 24.87
C MET A 18 -15.75 -12.18 23.94
N GLN A 19 -15.28 -11.05 24.48
CA GLN A 19 -14.90 -9.86 23.69
C GLN A 19 -13.72 -10.13 22.76
N LEU A 20 -12.71 -10.89 23.22
CA LEU A 20 -11.56 -11.28 22.42
C LEU A 20 -11.96 -12.27 21.31
N SER A 21 -12.88 -13.19 21.59
CA SER A 21 -13.39 -14.15 20.60
C SER A 21 -14.16 -13.44 19.49
N LEU A 22 -15.04 -12.51 19.85
CA LEU A 22 -15.78 -11.68 18.88
C LEU A 22 -14.82 -10.81 18.07
N ALA A 23 -13.89 -10.13 18.74
CA ALA A 23 -12.87 -9.32 18.07
C ALA A 23 -12.02 -10.17 17.13
N LYS A 24 -11.62 -11.39 17.50
CA LYS A 24 -10.82 -12.28 16.66
C LYS A 24 -11.59 -12.78 15.44
N GLN A 25 -12.89 -13.04 15.58
CA GLN A 25 -13.76 -13.44 14.50
C GLN A 25 -13.98 -12.28 13.50
N GLU A 26 -14.19 -11.06 13.99
CA GLU A 26 -14.31 -9.86 13.14
C GLU A 26 -12.95 -9.41 12.55
N SER A 27 -11.85 -9.69 13.26
CA SER A 27 -10.50 -9.34 12.82
C SER A 27 -10.01 -10.22 11.68
N GLU A 28 -10.60 -11.38 11.43
CA GLU A 28 -10.06 -12.33 10.45
C GLU A 28 -9.99 -11.73 9.04
N ASP A 29 -10.99 -10.93 8.67
CA ASP A 29 -11.02 -10.24 7.38
C ASP A 29 -10.10 -9.02 7.36
N TRP A 30 -10.03 -8.27 8.46
CA TRP A 30 -9.07 -7.15 8.60
C TRP A 30 -7.62 -7.61 8.61
N ILE A 31 -7.33 -8.79 9.17
CA ILE A 31 -6.01 -9.42 9.14
C ILE A 31 -5.66 -9.84 7.72
N LYS A 32 -6.61 -10.42 6.96
CA LYS A 32 -6.39 -10.78 5.54
C LYS A 32 -6.10 -9.55 4.69
N VAL A 33 -6.88 -8.47 4.86
CA VAL A 33 -6.68 -7.20 4.15
C VAL A 33 -5.37 -6.54 4.57
N GLY A 34 -5.08 -6.48 5.87
CA GLY A 34 -3.85 -5.92 6.42
C GLY A 34 -2.61 -6.67 5.94
N ALA A 35 -2.67 -8.01 5.90
CA ALA A 35 -1.60 -8.85 5.36
C ALA A 35 -1.40 -8.60 3.85
N ALA A 36 -2.48 -8.51 3.07
CA ALA A 36 -2.40 -8.22 1.64
C ALA A 36 -1.78 -6.84 1.36
N VAL A 37 -2.15 -5.81 2.13
CA VAL A 37 -1.58 -4.46 2.03
C VAL A 37 -0.09 -4.47 2.40
N LEU A 38 0.31 -5.16 3.46
CA LEU A 38 1.72 -5.26 3.86
C LEU A 38 2.57 -5.95 2.79
N ILE A 39 2.09 -7.08 2.24
CA ILE A 39 2.77 -7.80 1.15
C ILE A 39 2.86 -6.91 -0.10
N GLY A 40 1.75 -6.28 -0.49
CA GLY A 40 1.72 -5.35 -1.63
C GLY A 40 2.65 -4.17 -1.45
N GLY A 41 2.69 -3.58 -0.25
CA GLY A 41 3.58 -2.48 0.10
C GLY A 41 5.05 -2.89 0.06
N ALA A 42 5.40 -4.07 0.57
CA ALA A 42 6.76 -4.60 0.51
C ALA A 42 7.22 -4.84 -0.93
N VAL A 43 6.38 -5.43 -1.78
CA VAL A 43 6.68 -5.66 -3.20
C VAL A 43 6.86 -4.33 -3.95
N ALA A 44 5.96 -3.37 -3.74
CA ALA A 44 6.06 -2.05 -4.36
C ALA A 44 7.33 -1.31 -3.92
N PHE A 45 7.66 -1.37 -2.62
CA PHE A 45 8.88 -0.77 -2.09
C PHE A 45 10.15 -1.35 -2.73
N LEU A 46 10.25 -2.68 -2.84
CA LEU A 46 11.37 -3.34 -3.49
C LEU A 46 11.48 -2.97 -4.97
N ALA A 47 10.36 -2.92 -5.70
CA ALA A 47 10.33 -2.52 -7.10
C ALA A 47 10.84 -1.08 -7.30
N VAL A 48 10.38 -0.13 -6.48
CA VAL A 48 10.83 1.27 -6.53
C VAL A 48 12.31 1.37 -6.16
N ARG A 49 12.74 0.67 -5.11
CA ARG A 49 14.14 0.64 -4.65
C ARG A 49 15.09 0.14 -5.74
N MET A 50 14.66 -0.87 -6.52
CA MET A 50 15.43 -1.45 -7.62
C MET A 50 15.47 -0.53 -8.85
N MET A 51 14.36 0.16 -9.18
CA MET A 51 14.33 1.12 -10.29
C MET A 51 15.12 2.40 -10.00
N ALA A 52 15.13 2.88 -8.75
CA ALA A 52 15.82 4.11 -8.37
C ALA A 52 17.36 4.03 -8.51
N GLY A 53 17.95 2.83 -8.54
CA GLY A 53 19.39 2.61 -8.63
C GLY A 53 20.00 2.73 -10.04
N LYS A 54 19.19 2.82 -11.11
CA LYS A 54 19.70 2.93 -12.48
C LYS A 54 20.17 4.36 -12.79
N LYS A 55 21.45 4.65 -12.50
CA LYS A 55 22.14 5.83 -13.05
C LYS A 55 22.22 5.72 -14.58
N ASN A 56 21.96 6.83 -15.27
CA ASN A 56 22.00 6.87 -16.73
C ASN A 56 23.47 6.79 -17.21
N LYS A 57 23.92 5.58 -17.56
CA LYS A 57 25.29 5.32 -18.08
C LYS A 57 25.66 6.22 -19.28
N LYS A 58 24.66 6.69 -20.03
CA LYS A 58 24.85 7.62 -21.16
C LYS A 58 25.24 9.02 -20.66
N THR A 59 24.56 9.54 -19.64
CA THR A 59 24.88 10.84 -19.03
C THR A 59 26.26 10.81 -18.38
N GLU A 60 26.62 9.70 -17.74
CA GLU A 60 27.94 9.51 -17.11
C GLU A 60 29.08 9.50 -18.13
N LYS A 61 28.89 8.85 -19.28
CA LYS A 61 29.86 8.88 -20.40
C LYS A 61 30.02 10.28 -21.00
N VAL A 62 28.92 11.02 -21.14
CA VAL A 62 28.95 12.39 -21.68
C VAL A 62 29.68 13.33 -20.70
N LEU A 63 29.41 13.24 -19.40
CA LEU A 63 30.13 14.00 -18.37
C LEU A 63 31.64 13.69 -18.41
N GLN A 64 32.04 12.41 -18.52
CA GLN A 64 33.45 12.03 -18.62
C GLN A 64 34.15 12.56 -19.88
N VAL A 65 33.46 12.65 -21.01
CA VAL A 65 34.05 13.20 -22.24
C VAL A 65 34.20 14.73 -22.13
N LEU A 66 33.19 15.43 -21.62
CA LEU A 66 33.26 16.88 -21.41
C LEU A 66 34.34 17.27 -20.39
N GLU A 67 34.55 16.45 -19.36
CA GLU A 67 35.61 16.64 -18.37
C GLU A 67 37.01 16.46 -19.01
N LYS A 68 37.18 15.43 -19.85
CA LYS A 68 38.43 15.20 -20.59
C LYS A 68 38.77 16.31 -21.58
N GLU A 69 37.77 16.96 -22.14
CA GLU A 69 37.94 18.06 -23.09
C GLU A 69 37.94 19.45 -22.43
N GLY A 70 37.85 19.53 -21.10
CA GLY A 70 37.88 20.80 -20.36
C GLY A 70 36.64 21.69 -20.59
N LEU A 71 35.56 21.11 -21.13
CA LEU A 71 34.29 21.78 -21.45
C LEU A 71 33.24 21.61 -20.34
N LEU A 72 33.62 20.96 -19.24
CA LEU A 72 32.73 20.69 -18.12
C LEU A 72 32.61 21.91 -17.21
N ASP A 73 31.50 22.64 -17.34
CA ASP A 73 31.13 23.72 -16.42
C ASP A 73 29.99 23.29 -15.48
N GLU A 74 29.87 23.95 -14.34
CA GLU A 74 28.89 23.70 -13.28
C GLU A 74 27.46 23.85 -13.82
N GLU A 75 27.23 24.80 -14.72
CA GLU A 75 25.94 25.00 -15.39
C GLU A 75 25.58 23.84 -16.33
N ILE A 76 26.55 23.33 -17.10
CA ILE A 76 26.36 22.23 -18.05
C ILE A 76 26.10 20.93 -17.30
N THR A 77 26.85 20.70 -16.22
CA THR A 77 26.64 19.56 -15.31
C THR A 77 25.23 19.60 -14.75
N LYS A 78 24.76 20.75 -14.29
CA LYS A 78 23.41 20.91 -13.72
C LYS A 78 22.30 20.65 -14.75
N LYS A 79 22.50 21.06 -16.02
CA LYS A 79 21.55 20.81 -17.11
C LYS A 79 21.53 19.34 -17.56
N LEU A 80 22.69 18.69 -17.67
CA LEU A 80 22.80 17.28 -18.09
C LEU A 80 22.36 16.28 -17.01
N THR A 81 22.46 16.68 -15.74
CA THR A 81 22.09 15.84 -14.59
C THR A 81 20.68 16.13 -14.07
N LYS A 82 19.97 17.13 -14.65
CA LYS A 82 18.61 17.47 -14.26
C LYS A 82 17.69 16.27 -14.49
N LYS A 83 17.02 15.79 -13.44
CA LYS A 83 15.97 14.77 -13.58
C LYS A 83 14.85 15.33 -14.45
N SER A 84 14.47 14.59 -15.50
CA SER A 84 13.30 14.92 -16.33
C SER A 84 12.02 14.87 -15.48
N ASP A 85 11.18 15.89 -15.60
CA ASP A 85 10.05 16.19 -14.68
C ASP A 85 8.89 15.18 -14.71
N THR A 86 8.93 14.13 -15.54
CA THR A 86 7.89 13.09 -15.52
C THR A 86 8.47 11.73 -15.87
N GLY A 87 8.74 10.92 -14.85
CA GLY A 87 9.21 9.54 -15.02
C GLY A 87 8.11 8.60 -15.51
N PHE A 88 8.50 7.41 -15.95
CA PHE A 88 7.60 6.32 -16.37
C PHE A 88 6.48 6.05 -15.35
N PHE A 89 6.80 6.08 -14.05
CA PHE A 89 5.84 5.85 -12.98
C PHE A 89 4.77 6.93 -12.89
N GLY A 90 5.10 8.21 -13.15
CA GLY A 90 4.14 9.30 -13.16
C GLY A 90 3.14 9.20 -14.33
N ARG A 91 3.60 8.68 -15.48
CA ARG A 91 2.72 8.39 -16.63
C ARG A 91 1.83 7.18 -16.38
N LEU A 92 2.40 6.13 -15.81
CA LEU A 92 1.68 4.90 -15.50
C LEU A 92 0.63 5.14 -14.41
N SER A 93 0.97 5.86 -13.34
CA SER A 93 0.03 6.17 -12.26
C SER A 93 -1.12 7.05 -12.74
N ALA A 94 -0.86 8.05 -13.59
CA ALA A 94 -1.91 8.89 -14.16
C ALA A 94 -2.95 8.09 -14.96
N ALA A 95 -2.53 7.01 -15.63
CA ALA A 95 -3.45 6.13 -16.36
C ALA A 95 -4.13 5.09 -15.45
N LEU A 96 -3.38 4.46 -14.54
CA LEU A 96 -3.89 3.34 -13.73
C LEU A 96 -4.72 3.77 -12.51
N LEU A 97 -4.42 4.92 -11.88
CA LEU A 97 -5.15 5.35 -10.68
C LEU A 97 -6.65 5.53 -10.92
N PRO A 98 -7.09 6.27 -11.96
CA PRO A 98 -8.52 6.44 -12.22
C PRO A 98 -9.23 5.10 -12.48
N ILE A 99 -8.58 4.20 -13.23
CA ILE A 99 -9.12 2.87 -13.55
C ILE A 99 -9.26 2.04 -12.27
N ALA A 100 -8.22 2.03 -11.43
CA ALA A 100 -8.22 1.29 -10.17
C ALA A 100 -9.27 1.83 -9.19
N ILE A 101 -9.41 3.15 -9.08
CA ILE A 101 -10.44 3.79 -8.24
C ILE A 101 -11.83 3.42 -8.73
N ASN A 102 -12.08 3.51 -10.04
CA ASN A 102 -13.39 3.19 -10.60
C ASN A 102 -13.74 1.70 -10.42
N TYR A 103 -12.78 0.81 -10.69
CA TYR A 103 -12.96 -0.63 -10.49
C TYR A 103 -13.19 -0.97 -9.01
N GLY A 104 -12.45 -0.36 -8.09
CA GLY A 104 -12.66 -0.53 -6.66
C GLY A 104 -14.05 -0.07 -6.21
N LYS A 105 -14.53 1.06 -6.74
CA LYS A 105 -15.88 1.56 -6.49
C LYS A 105 -16.95 0.59 -7.00
N GLU A 106 -16.83 0.11 -8.23
CA GLU A 106 -17.78 -0.87 -8.81
C GLU A 106 -17.82 -2.17 -8.00
N GLN A 107 -16.66 -2.70 -7.62
CA GLN A 107 -16.58 -3.92 -6.83
C GLN A 107 -17.21 -3.74 -5.44
N LEU A 108 -16.99 -2.60 -4.79
CA LEU A 108 -17.62 -2.28 -3.51
C LEU A 108 -19.15 -2.19 -3.63
N MET A 109 -19.64 -1.46 -4.64
CA MET A 109 -21.09 -1.34 -4.89
C MET A 109 -21.73 -2.70 -5.19
N ASN A 110 -21.05 -3.56 -5.95
CA ASN A 110 -21.54 -4.91 -6.23
C ASN A 110 -21.61 -5.78 -4.97
N ARG A 111 -20.62 -5.69 -4.06
CA ARG A 111 -20.64 -6.39 -2.77
C ARG A 111 -21.78 -5.90 -1.88
N LEU A 112 -21.95 -4.59 -1.75
CA LEU A 112 -23.03 -3.99 -0.97
C LEU A 112 -24.41 -4.39 -1.51
N ASN A 113 -24.59 -4.37 -2.84
CA ASN A 113 -25.83 -4.81 -3.47
C ASN A 113 -26.06 -6.33 -3.31
N GLN A 114 -25.01 -7.15 -3.33
CA GLN A 114 -25.12 -8.59 -3.08
C GLN A 114 -25.54 -8.89 -1.64
N GLU A 115 -24.96 -8.19 -0.65
CA GLU A 115 -25.35 -8.33 0.76
C GLU A 115 -26.78 -7.84 1.01
N GLN A 116 -27.20 -6.74 0.38
CA GLN A 116 -28.60 -6.27 0.43
C GLN A 116 -29.57 -7.28 -0.20
N LYS A 117 -29.16 -7.95 -1.28
CA LYS A 117 -30.00 -8.96 -1.95
C LYS A 117 -30.08 -10.27 -1.14
N GLN A 118 -29.02 -10.64 -0.43
CA GLN A 118 -29.01 -11.80 0.47
C GLN A 118 -29.85 -11.55 1.73
N SER A 119 -29.80 -10.35 2.30
CA SER A 119 -30.61 -10.00 3.47
C SER A 119 -32.12 -9.97 3.16
N ALA A 120 -32.51 -9.53 1.96
CA ALA A 120 -33.91 -9.55 1.51
C ALA A 120 -34.46 -10.97 1.21
N GLN A 121 -33.60 -11.97 0.97
CA GLN A 121 -34.00 -13.37 0.74
C GLN A 121 -34.10 -14.20 2.02
N HIS A 122 -33.68 -13.67 3.17
CA HIS A 122 -33.76 -14.34 4.47
C HIS A 122 -34.96 -13.89 5.31
N GLU A 123 -35.77 -12.94 4.82
CA GLU A 123 -37.01 -12.47 5.46
C GLU A 123 -38.32 -13.04 4.84
N GLU A 124 -38.24 -13.92 3.83
CA GLU A 124 -39.39 -14.69 3.28
C GLU A 124 -39.41 -16.16 3.72
#